data_AF-A0A7J9RRT9-F1
#
_entry.id   AF-A0A7J9RRT9-F1
#
_cell.length_a   1.000
_cell.length_b   1.000
_cell.length_c   1.000
_cell.angle_alpha   90.00
_cell.angle_beta   90.00
_cell.angle_gamma   90.00
#
_symmetry.space_group_name_H-M   'P 1'
#
loop_
_entity.id
_entity.type
_entity.pdbx_description
1 polymer ?
#
loop_
_entity_poly.entity_id
_entity_poly.type
_entity_poly.pdbx_seq_one_letter_code
_entity_poly.pdbx_strand_id
1 'polypeptide(L)'
;MNSSSNRYSRLIENVFFKKYKKGDKEVIFVRDNLIKAAKELDMKLPKNLGDVIYSFRYRASLPESIVSLAPKKIEWVIRPAGRSKYRFSLSSNPKIAPNQMLAETKIPDATPGIIQKYALNDEQGLLAKLRYNRLIDIFTGITCFSLQNHLRTTVP
;
A
#
# COMPACT_ATOMS: atom_id res chain seq x y z
N MET A 1 -13.38 -12.50 -14.25
CA MET A 1 -12.88 -12.75 -12.87
C MET A 1 -11.36 -12.78 -12.90
N ASN A 2 -10.69 -11.84 -12.22
CA ASN A 2 -9.25 -11.57 -12.34
C ASN A 2 -8.37 -12.72 -11.79
N SER A 3 -7.83 -13.55 -12.68
CA SER A 3 -6.94 -14.67 -12.36
C SER A 3 -5.58 -14.26 -11.77
N SER A 4 -5.17 -13.00 -11.91
CA SER A 4 -3.95 -12.44 -11.31
C SER A 4 -4.07 -12.23 -9.80
N SER A 5 -5.22 -11.73 -9.33
CA SER A 5 -5.51 -11.48 -7.91
C SER A 5 -5.37 -12.76 -7.10
N ASN A 6 -5.92 -13.87 -7.62
CA ASN A 6 -5.86 -15.17 -6.95
C ASN A 6 -4.41 -15.70 -6.81
N ARG A 7 -3.54 -15.45 -7.80
CA ARG A 7 -2.15 -15.89 -7.73
C ARG A 7 -1.33 -15.13 -6.68
N TYR A 8 -1.51 -13.81 -6.62
CA TYR A 8 -0.83 -12.98 -5.63
C TYR A 8 -1.30 -13.31 -4.22
N SER A 9 -2.61 -13.54 -4.05
CA SER A 9 -3.20 -13.96 -2.78
C SER A 9 -2.64 -15.29 -2.28
N ARG A 10 -2.60 -16.32 -3.13
CA ARG A 10 -2.05 -17.63 -2.74
C ARG A 10 -0.58 -17.57 -2.32
N LEU A 11 0.24 -16.77 -3.01
CA LEU A 11 1.64 -16.59 -2.66
C LEU A 11 1.80 -15.92 -1.29
N ILE A 12 1.05 -14.84 -1.04
CA ILE A 12 1.17 -14.09 0.21
C ILE A 12 0.62 -14.88 1.40
N GLU A 13 -0.46 -15.64 1.19
CA GLU A 13 -1.01 -16.58 2.19
C GLU A 13 0.02 -17.63 2.58
N ASN A 14 0.62 -18.33 1.61
CA ASN A 14 1.60 -19.37 1.90
C ASN A 14 2.79 -18.80 2.69
N VAL A 15 3.32 -17.65 2.26
CA VAL A 15 4.43 -16.98 2.98
C VAL A 15 4.04 -16.61 4.41
N PHE A 16 2.81 -16.14 4.63
CA PHE A 16 2.31 -15.80 5.95
C PHE A 16 2.19 -17.04 6.84
N PHE A 17 1.40 -18.03 6.42
CA PHE A 17 1.10 -19.23 7.22
C PHE A 17 2.32 -20.10 7.52
N LYS A 18 3.33 -20.08 6.65
CA LYS A 18 4.58 -20.82 6.88
C LYS A 18 5.39 -20.31 8.07
N LYS A 19 5.23 -19.02 8.42
CA LYS A 19 6.01 -18.37 9.47
C LYS A 19 5.17 -17.91 10.65
N TYR A 20 3.87 -17.74 10.46
CA TYR A 20 2.94 -17.31 11.49
C TYR A 20 2.74 -18.39 12.55
N LYS A 21 2.85 -17.99 13.81
CA LYS A 21 2.42 -18.77 14.98
C LYS A 21 1.28 -18.04 15.68
N LYS A 22 0.39 -18.80 16.31
CA LYS A 22 -0.77 -18.24 17.02
C LYS A 22 -0.29 -17.26 18.10
N GLY A 23 -0.74 -16.01 18.00
CA GLY A 23 -0.36 -14.94 18.93
C GLY A 23 0.73 -14.00 18.42
N ASP A 24 1.33 -14.28 17.25
CA ASP A 24 2.29 -13.38 16.64
C ASP A 24 1.66 -12.04 16.29
N LYS A 25 2.36 -10.96 16.62
CA LYS A 25 2.01 -9.59 16.22
C LYS A 25 2.76 -9.15 14.97
N GLU A 26 3.87 -9.81 14.66
CA GLU A 26 4.70 -9.54 13.51
C GLU A 26 5.23 -10.83 12.88
N VAL A 27 5.24 -10.90 11.55
CA VAL A 27 5.77 -12.05 10.80
C VAL A 27 6.75 -11.54 9.75
N ILE A 28 8.03 -11.84 9.92
CA ILE A 28 9.12 -11.35 9.05
C ILE A 28 9.33 -12.30 7.87
N PHE A 29 9.39 -11.75 6.66
CA PHE A 29 9.70 -12.49 5.44
C PHE A 29 10.66 -11.74 4.52
N VAL A 30 11.40 -12.49 3.71
CA VAL A 30 12.29 -11.94 2.69
C VAL A 30 11.67 -12.16 1.32
N ARG A 31 12.09 -11.39 0.32
CA ARG A 31 11.60 -11.53 -1.06
C ARG A 31 11.73 -12.98 -1.59
N ASP A 32 12.79 -13.69 -1.22
CA ASP A 32 13.02 -15.08 -1.62
C ASP A 32 11.98 -16.06 -1.05
N ASN A 33 11.28 -15.69 0.03
CA ASN A 33 10.16 -16.51 0.51
C ASN A 33 9.03 -16.61 -0.53
N LEU A 34 8.83 -15.57 -1.36
CA LEU A 34 7.84 -15.62 -2.45
C LEU A 34 8.26 -16.59 -3.56
N ILE A 35 9.58 -16.70 -3.83
CA ILE A 35 10.12 -17.64 -4.80
C ILE A 35 9.92 -19.08 -4.29
N LYS A 36 10.21 -19.32 -3.01
CA LYS A 36 9.98 -20.63 -2.37
C LYS A 36 8.50 -21.01 -2.38
N ALA A 37 7.61 -20.08 -2.02
CA ALA A 37 6.17 -20.30 -2.06
C ALA A 37 5.66 -20.63 -3.48
N ALA A 38 6.17 -19.96 -4.51
CA ALA A 38 5.80 -20.27 -5.89
C ALA A 38 6.20 -21.68 -6.32
N LYS A 39 7.39 -22.14 -5.91
CA LYS A 39 7.86 -23.51 -6.16
C LYS A 39 7.01 -24.55 -5.43
N GLU A 40 6.67 -24.30 -4.16
CA GLU A 40 5.88 -25.22 -3.34
C GLU A 40 4.44 -25.35 -3.81
N LEU A 41 3.88 -24.27 -4.37
CA LEU A 41 2.53 -24.28 -4.93
C LEU A 41 2.48 -24.74 -6.40
N ASP A 42 3.61 -25.12 -6.98
CA ASP A 42 3.78 -25.42 -8.41
C ASP A 42 3.18 -24.32 -9.33
N MET A 43 3.46 -23.06 -8.97
CA MET A 43 2.92 -21.89 -9.65
C MET A 43 3.97 -21.17 -10.49
N LYS A 44 3.56 -20.67 -11.66
CA LYS A 44 4.40 -19.80 -12.48
C LYS A 44 4.74 -18.52 -11.72
N LEU A 45 6.04 -18.34 -11.46
CA LEU A 45 6.58 -17.17 -10.76
C LEU A 45 6.14 -15.87 -11.45
N PRO A 46 5.56 -14.89 -10.71
CA PRO A 46 5.27 -13.58 -11.27
C PRO A 46 6.53 -12.91 -11.80
N LYS A 47 6.44 -12.27 -12.97
CA LYS A 47 7.56 -11.54 -13.58
C LYS A 47 8.10 -10.43 -12.68
N ASN A 48 7.24 -9.83 -11.84
CA ASN A 48 7.63 -8.81 -10.87
C ASN A 48 7.15 -9.17 -9.45
N LEU A 49 8.04 -9.75 -8.64
CA LEU A 49 7.73 -10.07 -7.23
C LEU A 49 7.50 -8.83 -6.37
N GLY A 50 8.03 -7.67 -6.78
CA GLY A 50 7.79 -6.41 -6.07
C GLY A 50 6.35 -5.94 -6.20
N ASP A 51 5.71 -6.25 -7.32
CA ASP A 51 4.31 -5.91 -7.60
C ASP A 51 3.35 -6.64 -6.64
N VAL A 52 3.66 -7.89 -6.26
CA VAL A 52 2.87 -8.63 -5.26
C VAL A 52 2.80 -7.87 -3.95
N ILE A 53 3.95 -7.44 -3.44
CA ILE A 53 4.06 -6.72 -2.17
C ILE A 53 3.44 -5.33 -2.28
N TYR A 54 3.72 -4.62 -3.37
CA TYR A 54 3.18 -3.28 -3.61
C TYR A 54 1.64 -3.29 -3.70
N SER A 55 1.07 -4.30 -4.37
CA SER A 55 -0.37 -4.50 -4.48
C SER A 55 -1.02 -4.59 -3.09
N PHE A 56 -0.53 -5.48 -2.21
CA PHE A 56 -1.11 -5.65 -0.87
C PHE A 56 -0.79 -4.53 0.12
N ARG A 57 0.18 -3.66 -0.19
CA ARG A 57 0.46 -2.48 0.65
C ARG A 57 -0.44 -1.30 0.33
N TYR A 58 -0.86 -1.14 -0.92
CA TYR A 58 -1.46 0.11 -1.39
C TYR A 58 -2.71 -0.03 -2.25
N ARG A 59 -2.93 -1.18 -2.93
CA ARG A 59 -3.99 -1.32 -3.94
C ARG A 59 -5.05 -2.36 -3.60
N ALA A 60 -4.68 -3.44 -2.92
CA ALA A 60 -5.54 -4.58 -2.64
C ALA A 60 -5.50 -4.95 -1.16
N SER A 61 -6.64 -5.40 -0.64
CA SER A 61 -6.71 -5.98 0.70
C SER A 61 -5.95 -7.30 0.76
N LEU A 62 -5.42 -7.63 1.94
CA LEU A 62 -4.89 -8.96 2.20
C LEU A 62 -5.99 -10.02 2.09
N PRO A 63 -5.64 -11.27 1.77
CA PRO A 63 -6.61 -12.37 1.71
C PRO A 63 -7.35 -12.58 3.04
N GLU A 64 -8.61 -12.98 2.96
CA GLU A 64 -9.50 -13.14 4.12
C GLU A 64 -8.94 -14.11 5.17
N SER A 65 -8.20 -15.13 4.74
CA SER A 65 -7.50 -16.08 5.60
C SER A 65 -6.48 -15.42 6.53
N ILE A 66 -5.84 -14.33 6.10
CA ILE A 66 -4.92 -13.53 6.93
C ILE A 66 -5.71 -12.49 7.73
N VAL A 67 -6.66 -11.80 7.10
CA VAL A 67 -7.44 -10.72 7.73
C VAL A 67 -8.23 -11.24 8.94
N SER A 68 -8.80 -12.44 8.85
CA SER A 68 -9.56 -13.09 9.93
C SER A 68 -8.73 -13.41 11.19
N LEU A 69 -7.40 -13.48 11.08
CA LEU A 69 -6.50 -13.69 12.21
C LEU A 69 -6.23 -12.40 13.01
N ALA A 70 -6.64 -11.24 12.50
CA ALA A 70 -6.46 -9.97 13.19
C ALA A 70 -7.51 -9.79 14.31
N PRO A 71 -7.10 -9.39 15.52
CA PRO A 71 -8.03 -8.99 16.59
C PRO A 71 -8.89 -7.77 16.22
N LYS A 72 -10.01 -7.57 16.93
CA LYS A 72 -10.89 -6.40 16.72
C LYS A 72 -10.11 -5.08 16.81
N LYS A 73 -10.37 -4.16 15.86
CA LYS A 73 -9.79 -2.79 15.74
C LYS A 73 -8.33 -2.71 15.27
N ILE A 74 -7.68 -3.83 14.95
CA ILE A 74 -6.35 -3.84 14.33
C ILE A 74 -6.38 -4.72 13.08
N GLU A 75 -5.48 -4.45 12.15
CA GLU A 75 -5.42 -5.18 10.88
C GLU A 75 -3.97 -5.53 10.54
N TRP A 76 -3.82 -6.57 9.73
CA TRP A 76 -2.53 -6.95 9.18
C TRP A 76 -2.14 -6.00 8.06
N VAL A 77 -0.96 -5.40 8.17
CA VAL A 77 -0.36 -4.59 7.11
C VAL A 77 1.05 -5.08 6.79
N ILE A 78 1.48 -4.92 5.54
CA ILE A 78 2.87 -5.21 5.17
C ILE A 78 3.71 -3.93 5.30
N ARG A 79 4.82 -4.03 6.04
CA ARG A 79 5.79 -2.95 6.24
C ARG A 79 7.17 -3.35 5.73
N PRO A 80 7.98 -2.39 5.25
CA PRO A 80 9.40 -2.65 5.02
C PRO A 80 10.09 -2.97 6.35
N ALA A 81 11.06 -3.89 6.29
CA ALA A 81 11.90 -4.31 7.42
C ALA A 81 13.39 -4.35 7.01
N GLY A 82 13.78 -3.51 6.06
CA GLY A 82 15.12 -3.46 5.45
C GLY A 82 15.12 -3.88 3.97
N ARG A 83 16.32 -3.93 3.37
CA ARG A 83 16.49 -4.23 1.94
C ARG A 83 15.98 -5.63 1.61
N SER A 84 14.96 -5.71 0.75
CA SER A 84 14.29 -6.97 0.37
C SER A 84 13.68 -7.76 1.54
N LYS A 85 13.50 -7.10 2.70
CA LYS A 85 12.90 -7.66 3.91
C LYS A 85 11.60 -6.92 4.21
N TYR A 86 10.59 -7.69 4.59
CA TYR A 86 9.26 -7.18 4.86
C TYR A 86 8.73 -7.86 6.11
N ARG A 87 7.75 -7.23 6.74
CA ARG A 87 7.03 -7.83 7.86
C ARG A 87 5.54 -7.61 7.68
N PHE A 88 4.76 -8.66 7.93
CA PHE A 88 3.38 -8.46 8.33
C PHE A 88 3.40 -7.94 9.75
N SER A 89 2.60 -6.91 10.03
CA SER A 89 2.54 -6.28 11.34
C SER A 89 1.08 -5.97 11.64
N LEU A 90 0.62 -6.37 12.82
CA LEU A 90 -0.66 -5.91 13.33
C LEU A 90 -0.53 -4.43 13.64
N SER A 91 -1.37 -3.62 13.01
CA SER A 91 -1.45 -2.19 13.28
C SER A 91 -2.86 -1.77 13.58
N SER A 92 -3.02 -0.84 14.52
CA SER A 92 -4.10 0.12 14.40
C SER A 92 -3.79 0.93 13.14
N ASN A 93 -4.66 0.87 12.14
CA ASN A 93 -4.58 1.80 11.04
C ASN A 93 -5.34 3.04 11.49
N PRO A 94 -4.69 4.19 11.72
CA PRO A 94 -5.41 5.40 12.07
C PRO A 94 -6.29 5.74 10.86
N LYS A 95 -7.59 5.49 10.99
CA LYS A 95 -8.56 5.99 10.02
C LYS A 95 -8.57 7.50 10.21
N ILE A 96 -7.86 8.21 9.35
CA ILE A 96 -8.07 9.65 9.17
C ILE A 96 -9.47 9.78 8.61
N ALA A 97 -10.42 10.06 9.49
CA ALA A 97 -11.80 10.31 9.14
C ALA A 97 -12.08 11.80 9.36
N PRO A 98 -12.81 12.47 8.45
CA PRO A 98 -13.25 13.83 8.68
C PRO A 98 -14.16 13.88 9.92
N ASN A 99 -14.10 14.97 10.67
CA ASN A 99 -15.05 15.19 11.74
C ASN A 99 -16.44 15.42 11.12
N GLN A 100 -17.38 14.52 11.41
CA GLN A 100 -18.75 14.57 10.87
C GLN A 100 -19.54 15.80 11.32
N MET A 101 -19.07 16.50 12.37
CA MET A 101 -19.67 17.75 12.84
C MET A 101 -19.17 18.99 12.08
N LEU A 102 -18.14 18.86 11.23
CA LEU A 102 -17.67 19.96 10.40
C LEU A 102 -18.39 19.94 9.05
N ALA A 103 -18.70 21.13 8.52
CA ALA A 103 -19.29 21.26 7.20
C ALA A 103 -18.27 20.91 6.11
N GLU A 104 -18.72 20.18 5.08
CA GLU A 104 -17.92 19.94 3.89
C GLU A 104 -17.75 21.24 3.10
N THR A 105 -16.51 21.65 2.89
CA THR A 105 -16.18 22.82 2.06
C THR A 105 -15.60 22.35 0.75
N LYS A 106 -16.27 22.65 -0.37
CA LYS A 106 -15.75 22.35 -1.70
C LYS A 106 -14.56 23.26 -2.01
N ILE A 107 -13.54 22.68 -2.61
CA ILE A 107 -12.35 23.41 -3.07
C ILE A 107 -12.45 23.53 -4.60
N PRO A 108 -12.38 24.75 -5.17
CA PRO A 108 -12.38 24.93 -6.62
C PRO A 108 -11.22 24.19 -7.27
N ASP A 109 -11.50 23.40 -8.33
CA ASP A 109 -10.46 22.64 -9.02
C ASP A 109 -9.64 23.54 -9.96
N ALA A 110 -8.41 23.84 -9.56
CA ALA A 110 -7.44 24.61 -10.34
C ALA A 110 -6.51 23.72 -11.20
N THR A 111 -6.76 22.40 -11.29
CA THR A 111 -5.96 21.50 -12.12
C THR A 111 -6.08 21.88 -13.60
N PRO A 112 -4.99 22.21 -14.31
CA PRO A 112 -5.06 22.58 -15.72
C PRO A 112 -5.73 21.49 -16.57
N GLY A 113 -6.59 21.88 -17.52
CA GLY A 113 -7.32 20.92 -18.37
C GLY A 113 -6.41 19.96 -19.15
N ILE A 114 -5.22 20.40 -19.53
CA ILE A 114 -4.21 19.54 -20.17
C ILE A 114 -3.72 18.44 -19.23
N ILE A 115 -3.56 18.74 -17.94
CA ILE A 115 -3.16 17.76 -16.92
C ILE A 115 -4.32 16.80 -16.69
N GLN A 116 -5.55 17.30 -16.57
CA GLN A 116 -6.73 16.45 -16.40
C GLN A 116 -6.91 15.46 -17.56
N LYS A 117 -6.65 15.89 -18.81
CA LYS A 117 -6.76 15.06 -20.01
C LYS A 117 -5.80 13.86 -20.01
N TYR A 118 -4.61 14.00 -19.41
CA TYR A 118 -3.58 12.96 -19.39
C TYR A 118 -3.37 12.32 -18.01
N ALA A 119 -4.07 12.80 -16.98
CA ALA A 119 -4.02 12.23 -15.65
C ALA A 119 -4.61 10.81 -15.68
N LEU A 120 -3.78 9.83 -15.35
CA LEU A 120 -4.25 8.46 -15.11
C LEU A 120 -4.83 8.36 -13.69
N ASN A 121 -5.56 7.27 -13.41
CA ASN A 121 -5.95 6.91 -12.04
C ASN A 121 -4.74 6.32 -11.28
N ASP A 122 -3.66 7.08 -11.22
CA ASP A 122 -2.42 6.72 -10.57
C ASP A 122 -2.02 7.77 -9.53
N GLU A 123 -0.95 7.45 -8.79
CA GLU A 123 -0.42 8.30 -7.74
C GLU A 123 0.03 9.67 -8.28
N GLN A 124 0.55 9.72 -9.52
CA GLN A 124 1.02 10.97 -10.12
C GLN A 124 -0.13 11.91 -10.47
N GLY A 125 -1.24 11.39 -10.99
CA GLY A 125 -2.47 12.17 -11.20
C GLY A 125 -3.02 12.74 -9.89
N LEU A 126 -3.01 11.95 -8.81
CA LEU A 126 -3.43 12.40 -7.49
C LEU A 126 -2.52 13.51 -6.94
N LEU A 127 -1.20 13.33 -7.01
CA LEU A 127 -0.22 14.32 -6.56
C LEU A 127 -0.31 15.62 -7.36
N ALA A 128 -0.60 15.55 -8.66
CA ALA A 128 -0.84 16.73 -9.48
C ALA A 128 -2.08 17.49 -9.00
N LYS A 129 -3.21 16.80 -8.76
CA LYS A 129 -4.43 17.44 -8.23
C LYS A 129 -4.18 18.09 -6.87
N LEU A 130 -3.49 17.40 -5.95
CA LEU A 130 -3.12 17.94 -4.64
C LEU A 130 -2.31 19.24 -4.77
N ARG A 131 -1.33 19.26 -5.68
CA ARG A 131 -0.44 20.40 -5.91
C ARG A 131 -1.16 21.59 -6.54
N TYR A 132 -1.87 21.38 -7.65
CA TYR A 132 -2.53 22.48 -8.35
C TYR A 132 -3.65 23.11 -7.52
N ASN A 133 -4.31 22.31 -6.67
CA ASN A 133 -5.32 22.79 -5.74
C ASN A 133 -4.76 23.31 -4.40
N ARG A 134 -3.43 23.34 -4.24
CA ARG A 134 -2.74 23.81 -3.02
C ARG A 134 -3.31 23.20 -1.74
N LEU A 135 -3.73 21.92 -1.80
CA LEU A 135 -4.42 21.27 -0.68
C LEU A 135 -3.53 21.15 0.56
N ILE A 136 -2.23 20.95 0.36
CA ILE A 136 -1.26 20.91 1.46
C ILE A 136 -1.08 22.30 2.07
N ASP A 137 -1.02 23.36 1.25
CA ASP A 137 -0.92 24.73 1.73
C ASP A 137 -2.16 25.13 2.54
N ILE A 138 -3.35 24.79 2.06
CA ILE A 138 -4.62 25.04 2.77
C ILE A 138 -4.63 24.27 4.09
N PHE A 139 -4.21 23.00 4.09
CA PHE A 139 -4.20 22.17 5.29
C PHE A 139 -3.17 22.64 6.33
N THR A 140 -1.98 23.06 5.89
CA THR A 140 -0.86 23.41 6.77
C THR A 140 -0.81 24.89 7.13
N GLY A 141 -1.49 25.76 6.39
CA GLY A 141 -1.45 27.22 6.55
C GLY A 141 -0.16 27.88 6.07
N ILE A 142 0.73 27.14 5.40
CA ILE A 142 2.01 27.67 4.88
C ILE A 142 2.14 27.42 3.38
N THR A 143 2.96 28.22 2.70
CA THR A 143 3.23 27.99 1.27
C THR A 143 4.15 26.79 1.11
N CYS A 144 3.70 25.75 0.42
CA CYS A 144 4.46 24.52 0.21
C CYS A 144 5.03 24.47 -1.21
N PHE A 145 6.28 24.05 -1.34
CA PHE A 145 6.93 23.86 -2.64
C PHE A 145 7.26 22.39 -2.86
N SER A 146 7.05 21.90 -4.08
CA SER A 146 7.42 20.53 -4.44
C SER A 146 8.91 20.47 -4.74
N LEU A 147 9.63 19.61 -4.02
CA LEU A 147 10.96 19.20 -4.45
C LEU A 147 10.83 18.17 -5.59
N GLN A 148 11.57 18.34 -6.68
CA GLN A 148 11.58 17.37 -7.78
C GLN A 148 12.32 16.10 -7.31
N ASN A 149 11.60 15.00 -7.11
CA ASN A 149 12.15 13.78 -6.53
C ASN A 149 12.76 12.86 -7.60
N HIS A 150 14.07 13.01 -7.85
CA HIS A 150 14.92 11.92 -8.36
C HIS A 150 15.84 11.35 -7.27
N LEU A 151 15.81 11.91 -6.06
CA LEU A 151 16.55 11.37 -4.92
C LEU A 151 15.89 10.06 -4.44
N ARG A 152 16.38 8.93 -4.96
CA ARG A 152 16.12 7.63 -4.34
C ARG A 152 17.06 7.48 -3.16
N THR A 153 16.62 7.88 -1.98
CA THR A 153 17.32 7.54 -0.74
C THR A 153 16.89 6.14 -0.29
N THR A 154 17.83 5.19 -0.33
CA THR A 154 17.69 3.98 0.47
C THR A 154 18.09 4.34 1.89
N VAL A 155 17.13 4.30 2.82
CA VAL A 155 17.44 4.32 4.25
C VAL A 155 18.23 3.05 4.57
N PRO A 156 19.45 3.13 5.14
CA PRO A 156 20.26 1.97 5.53
C PRO A 156 19.52 0.99 6.46
#